data_AF-A0A1Q8V618-F1
#
_entry.id   AF-A0A1Q8V618-F1
#
_cell.length_a   1.000
_cell.length_b   1.000
_cell.length_c   1.000
_cell.angle_alpha   90.00
_cell.angle_beta   90.00
_cell.angle_gamma   90.00
#
_symmetry.space_group_name_H-M   'P 1'
#
loop_
_entity.id
_entity.type
_entity.pdbx_description
1 polymer ?
#
loop_
_entity_poly.entity_id
_entity_poly.type
_entity_poly.pdbx_seq_one_letter_code
_entity_poly.pdbx_strand_id
1 'polypeptide(L)'
;MRYENPLYLAEEVAALDLLTDQRIAIGISRGSPEQALRGWETFGYAGGADPRGADVAHAHTAQFLDAVRGVPQADLDTSSGMTPGASSRLRIEPHAPGVDRRLWWGAGSRETAEWTARQGLNLMSSTLLTEATGEGFSHLQAEQIRRYREAWKEAGHDWTPRVSVSRSIFPIVSDVDRKFFALRGEDSHDQIGIIDGLQSTFGRTYAAEPDVLIEQLTQDEALHAADTVMLTIPSQLGVDFNLHILQAFAEHVAPALGWRPNTAGPVTGYSPEA
;
A
#
# COMPACT_ATOMS: atom_id res chain seq x y z
N MET A 1 0.54 -8.50 8.73
CA MET A 1 1.14 -8.32 10.07
C MET A 1 0.67 -9.33 11.11
N ARG A 2 -0.61 -9.74 11.17
CA ARG A 2 -1.07 -10.70 12.20
C ARG A 2 -0.38 -12.09 12.20
N TYR A 3 0.29 -12.48 11.11
CA TYR A 3 1.06 -13.75 11.02
C TYR A 3 2.57 -13.57 11.11
N GLU A 4 3.05 -12.33 11.13
CA GLU A 4 4.47 -12.07 10.98
C GLU A 4 5.16 -12.03 12.33
N ASN A 5 6.39 -12.55 12.40
CA ASN A 5 7.29 -12.22 13.49
C ASN A 5 7.88 -10.83 13.21
N PRO A 6 7.58 -9.80 14.03
CA PRO A 6 8.00 -8.44 13.75
C PRO A 6 9.52 -8.25 13.66
N LEU A 7 10.27 -8.97 14.48
CA LEU A 7 11.73 -8.80 14.57
C LEU A 7 12.43 -9.47 13.40
N TYR A 8 12.01 -10.69 13.04
CA TYR A 8 12.53 -11.38 11.87
C TYR A 8 12.20 -10.63 10.57
N LEU A 9 10.98 -10.09 10.46
CA LEU A 9 10.61 -9.26 9.31
C LEU A 9 11.47 -7.99 9.22
N ALA A 10 11.86 -7.40 10.34
CA ALA A 10 12.77 -6.25 10.35
C ALA A 10 14.17 -6.62 9.81
N GLU A 11 14.68 -7.80 10.14
CA GLU A 11 15.95 -8.32 9.58
C GLU A 11 15.85 -8.49 8.05
N GLU A 12 14.81 -9.17 7.58
CA GLU A 12 14.59 -9.45 6.15
C GLU A 12 14.41 -8.17 5.34
N VAL A 13 13.61 -7.22 5.85
CA VAL A 13 13.36 -5.95 5.18
C VAL A 13 14.64 -5.11 5.13
N ALA A 14 15.43 -5.07 6.20
CA ALA A 14 16.69 -4.34 6.21
C ALA A 14 17.74 -4.98 5.28
N ALA A 15 17.84 -6.31 5.26
CA ALA A 15 18.73 -7.02 4.35
C ALA A 15 18.35 -6.76 2.89
N LEU A 16 17.06 -6.90 2.54
CA LEU A 16 16.57 -6.64 1.19
C LEU A 16 16.80 -5.18 0.78
N ASP A 17 16.58 -4.24 1.70
CA ASP A 17 16.80 -2.83 1.46
C ASP A 17 18.26 -2.53 1.08
N LEU A 18 19.21 -3.08 1.83
CA LEU A 18 20.64 -2.94 1.56
C LEU A 18 21.04 -3.61 0.25
N LEU A 19 20.52 -4.81 -0.04
CA LEU A 19 20.82 -5.55 -1.28
C LEU A 19 20.25 -4.89 -2.54
N THR A 20 19.21 -4.07 -2.39
CA THR A 20 18.54 -3.42 -3.51
C THR A 20 18.94 -1.95 -3.68
N ASP A 21 19.97 -1.47 -2.98
CA ASP A 21 20.34 -0.06 -2.95
C ASP A 21 19.15 0.85 -2.58
N GLN A 22 18.37 0.43 -1.58
CA GLN A 22 17.24 1.16 -1.02
C GLN A 22 16.09 1.42 -2.02
N ARG A 23 15.90 0.51 -2.98
CA ARG A 23 14.86 0.62 -4.02
C ARG A 23 13.53 -0.06 -3.67
N ILE A 24 13.37 -0.54 -2.44
CA ILE A 24 12.15 -1.24 -2.03
C ILE A 24 10.97 -0.28 -1.79
N ALA A 25 9.77 -0.84 -1.89
CA ALA A 25 8.53 -0.28 -1.39
C ALA A 25 7.73 -1.44 -0.77
N ILE A 26 7.71 -1.53 0.56
CA ILE A 26 7.13 -2.69 1.26
C ILE A 26 5.76 -2.32 1.79
N GLY A 27 4.72 -2.94 1.20
CA GLY A 27 3.35 -2.86 1.67
C GLY A 27 3.09 -3.84 2.82
N ILE A 28 2.71 -3.31 3.98
CA ILE A 28 2.22 -4.08 5.12
C ILE A 28 0.75 -3.73 5.38
N SER A 29 0.05 -4.63 6.07
CA SER A 29 -1.34 -4.40 6.48
C SER A 29 -1.74 -5.30 7.64
N ARG A 30 -2.95 -5.08 8.15
CA ARG A 30 -3.63 -5.99 9.07
C ARG A 30 -3.67 -7.42 8.55
N GLY A 31 -3.84 -7.60 7.24
CA GLY A 31 -4.14 -8.86 6.56
C GLY A 31 -5.56 -8.84 5.97
N SER A 32 -5.77 -9.59 4.89
CA SER A 32 -7.07 -9.69 4.22
C SER A 32 -8.11 -10.41 5.09
N PRO A 33 -9.40 -10.29 4.79
CA PRO A 33 -10.39 -11.31 5.14
C PRO A 33 -9.83 -12.69 4.80
N GLU A 34 -9.97 -13.66 5.71
CA GLU A 34 -9.51 -15.03 5.46
C GLU A 34 -10.61 -16.05 5.70
N GLN A 35 -10.45 -17.23 5.11
CA GLN A 35 -11.31 -18.38 5.37
C GLN A 35 -10.92 -19.14 6.64
N ALA A 36 -9.65 -19.03 7.08
CA ALA A 36 -9.22 -19.73 8.28
C ALA A 36 -9.80 -19.04 9.52
N LEU A 37 -10.36 -19.83 10.43
CA LEU A 37 -10.84 -19.32 11.71
C LEU A 37 -9.63 -19.04 12.60
N ARG A 38 -9.40 -17.76 12.94
CA ARG A 38 -8.28 -17.34 13.80
C ARG A 38 -6.93 -17.88 13.34
N GLY A 39 -6.63 -17.79 12.04
CA GLY A 39 -5.48 -18.48 11.44
C GLY A 39 -4.13 -18.10 12.07
N TRP A 40 -3.98 -16.89 12.59
CA TRP A 40 -2.75 -16.41 13.21
C TRP A 40 -2.33 -17.24 14.45
N GLU A 41 -3.28 -17.91 15.11
CA GLU A 41 -2.99 -18.79 16.23
C GLU A 41 -2.19 -20.04 15.81
N THR A 42 -2.33 -20.47 14.56
CA THR A 42 -1.54 -21.58 13.99
C THR A 42 -0.05 -21.23 13.92
N PHE A 43 0.28 -19.94 13.87
CA PHE A 43 1.65 -19.42 13.88
C PHE A 43 2.16 -19.15 15.30
N GLY A 44 1.38 -19.51 16.34
CA GLY A 44 1.75 -19.35 17.74
C GLY A 44 1.41 -17.99 18.35
N TYR A 45 0.72 -17.10 17.62
CA TYR A 45 0.31 -15.81 18.16
C TYR A 45 -1.03 -15.94 18.89
N ALA A 46 -0.98 -16.11 20.21
CA ALA A 46 -2.16 -16.18 21.07
C ALA A 46 -2.51 -14.81 21.68
N GLY A 47 -3.76 -14.66 22.14
CA GLY A 47 -4.17 -13.52 22.98
C GLY A 47 -4.89 -12.37 22.27
N GLY A 48 -5.16 -12.49 20.96
CA GLY A 48 -5.99 -11.53 20.24
C GLY A 48 -7.44 -11.54 20.75
N ALA A 49 -7.93 -10.37 21.15
CA ALA A 49 -9.31 -10.13 21.55
C ALA A 49 -10.21 -9.80 20.34
N ASP A 50 -9.65 -9.20 19.28
CA ASP A 50 -10.41 -9.01 18.02
C ASP A 50 -10.53 -10.36 17.29
N PRO A 51 -11.74 -10.82 16.94
CA PRO A 51 -11.96 -12.09 16.24
C PRO A 51 -11.35 -12.14 14.83
N ARG A 52 -10.82 -11.02 14.32
CA ARG A 52 -10.11 -10.88 13.03
C ARG A 52 -8.60 -10.67 13.20
N GLY A 53 -8.09 -10.69 14.43
CA GLY A 53 -6.66 -10.52 14.75
C GLY A 53 -6.12 -9.12 14.45
N ALA A 54 -6.98 -8.10 14.48
CA ALA A 54 -6.60 -6.73 14.17
C ALA A 54 -5.64 -6.15 15.21
N ASP A 55 -5.91 -6.42 16.49
CA ASP A 55 -5.07 -6.05 17.63
C ASP A 55 -3.68 -6.70 17.56
N VAL A 56 -3.61 -7.99 17.23
CA VAL A 56 -2.35 -8.71 16.98
C VAL A 56 -1.56 -8.01 15.86
N ALA A 57 -2.21 -7.70 14.74
CA ALA A 57 -1.55 -7.00 13.64
C ALA A 57 -1.03 -5.61 14.03
N HIS A 58 -1.80 -4.81 14.77
CA HIS A 58 -1.39 -3.48 15.19
C HIS A 58 -0.21 -3.55 16.18
N ALA A 59 -0.24 -4.48 17.14
CA ALA A 59 0.87 -4.71 18.06
C ALA A 59 2.14 -5.15 17.34
N HIS A 60 2.03 -6.11 16.42
CA HIS A 60 3.14 -6.55 15.57
C HIS A 60 3.70 -5.42 14.72
N THR A 61 2.82 -4.56 14.18
CA THR A 61 3.24 -3.39 13.40
C THR A 61 4.04 -2.42 14.26
N ALA A 62 3.57 -2.09 15.46
CA ALA A 62 4.30 -1.19 16.36
C ALA A 62 5.71 -1.71 16.67
N GLN A 63 5.83 -3.00 17.04
CA GLN A 63 7.13 -3.61 17.31
C GLN A 63 8.04 -3.65 16.07
N PHE A 64 7.47 -3.96 14.89
CA PHE A 64 8.21 -3.94 13.62
C PHE A 64 8.75 -2.53 13.33
N LEU A 65 7.94 -1.48 13.50
CA LEU A 65 8.36 -0.09 13.29
C LEU A 65 9.48 0.33 14.23
N ASP A 66 9.40 -0.05 15.50
CA ASP A 66 10.48 0.19 16.47
C ASP A 66 11.77 -0.52 16.04
N ALA A 67 11.68 -1.79 15.64
CA ALA A 67 12.83 -2.57 15.21
C ALA A 67 13.52 -1.97 13.97
N VAL A 68 12.77 -1.60 12.93
CA VAL A 68 13.35 -1.00 11.72
C VAL A 68 13.90 0.41 11.94
N ARG A 69 13.41 1.14 12.95
CA ARG A 69 13.96 2.44 13.38
C ARG A 69 15.20 2.30 14.26
N GLY A 70 15.65 1.07 14.51
CA GLY A 70 16.84 0.78 15.30
C GLY A 70 16.62 0.88 16.81
N VAL A 71 15.36 0.91 17.29
CA VAL A 71 15.05 0.86 18.72
C VAL A 71 15.53 -0.49 19.26
N PRO A 72 16.34 -0.54 20.35
CA PRO A 72 16.82 -1.79 20.91
C PRO A 72 15.68 -2.70 21.40
N GLN A 73 15.77 -3.98 21.05
CA GLN A 73 14.72 -5.00 21.27
C GLN A 73 15.08 -6.00 22.37
N ALA A 74 16.37 -6.23 22.61
CA ALA A 74 16.85 -7.19 23.61
C ALA A 74 17.89 -6.56 24.54
N ASP A 75 18.00 -7.07 25.76
CA ASP A 75 19.08 -6.68 26.67
C ASP A 75 20.36 -7.43 26.30
N LEU A 76 21.49 -6.74 26.36
CA LEU A 76 22.80 -7.37 26.17
C LEU A 76 23.15 -8.17 27.42
N ASP A 77 23.57 -9.42 27.25
CA ASP A 77 24.13 -10.21 28.34
C ASP A 77 25.50 -9.62 28.75
N THR A 78 25.53 -9.01 29.95
CA THR A 78 26.71 -8.34 30.49
C THR A 78 27.55 -9.23 31.40
N SER A 79 27.17 -10.51 31.56
CA SER A 79 27.83 -11.45 32.48
C SER A 79 29.32 -11.68 32.17
N SER A 80 29.73 -11.53 30.91
CA SER A 80 31.11 -11.67 30.46
C SER A 80 31.90 -10.33 30.47
N GLY A 81 31.35 -9.30 31.12
CA GLY A 81 31.88 -7.94 31.10
C GLY A 81 31.37 -7.14 29.90
N MET A 82 31.43 -5.81 30.03
CA MET A 82 30.98 -4.87 29.01
C MET A 82 32.16 -4.11 28.42
N THR A 83 32.23 -4.02 27.09
CA THR A 83 33.15 -3.09 26.43
C THR A 83 32.79 -1.66 26.87
N PRO A 84 33.76 -0.82 27.30
CA PRO A 84 33.48 0.56 27.66
C PRO A 84 32.77 1.30 26.52
N GLY A 85 31.59 1.87 26.81
CA GLY A 85 30.76 2.59 25.83
C GLY A 85 29.78 1.73 25.03
N ALA A 86 29.72 0.41 25.25
CA ALA A 86 28.72 -0.44 24.62
C ALA A 86 27.31 -0.18 25.19
N SER A 87 26.30 -0.17 24.32
CA SER A 87 24.90 -0.12 24.72
C SER A 87 24.53 -1.36 25.54
N SER A 88 23.75 -1.20 26.61
CA SER A 88 23.21 -2.33 27.39
C SER A 88 22.07 -3.06 26.69
N ARG A 89 21.63 -2.57 25.52
CA ARG A 89 20.57 -3.18 24.71
C ARG A 89 20.97 -3.32 23.25
N LEU A 90 20.53 -4.40 22.63
CA LEU A 90 20.79 -4.79 21.25
C LEU A 90 19.61 -4.43 20.35
N ARG A 91 19.91 -3.87 19.18
CA ARG A 91 18.93 -3.69 18.09
C ARG A 91 18.98 -4.89 17.15
N ILE A 92 17.99 -4.95 16.27
CA ILE A 92 17.95 -5.91 15.17
C ILE A 92 19.01 -5.57 14.13
N GLU A 93 19.66 -6.59 13.56
CA GLU A 93 20.71 -6.47 12.54
C GLU A 93 20.43 -7.41 11.34
N PRO A 94 20.75 -7.01 10.11
CA PRO A 94 21.40 -5.75 9.74
C PRO A 94 20.46 -4.55 9.92
N HIS A 95 21.03 -3.38 10.22
CA HIS A 95 20.27 -2.14 10.27
C HIS A 95 20.39 -1.35 8.96
N ALA A 96 19.25 -1.00 8.36
CA ALA A 96 19.15 -0.20 7.15
C ALA A 96 18.59 1.20 7.46
N PRO A 97 19.42 2.25 7.55
CA PRO A 97 18.96 3.59 7.89
C PRO A 97 17.86 4.11 6.95
N GLY A 98 16.78 4.62 7.56
CA GLY A 98 15.66 5.22 6.84
C GLY A 98 14.75 4.23 6.10
N VAL A 99 14.86 2.92 6.36
CA VAL A 99 13.99 1.90 5.74
C VAL A 99 12.52 2.09 6.10
N ASP A 100 12.23 2.69 7.24
CA ASP A 100 10.88 3.07 7.67
C ASP A 100 10.19 4.02 6.67
N ARG A 101 10.95 4.89 5.99
CA ARG A 101 10.43 5.79 4.95
C ARG A 101 10.01 5.07 3.66
N ARG A 102 10.35 3.78 3.51
CA ARG A 102 10.00 2.93 2.36
C ARG A 102 8.86 1.95 2.67
N LEU A 103 8.31 2.02 3.88
CA LEU A 103 7.18 1.21 4.32
C LEU A 103 5.84 1.89 3.95
N TRP A 104 4.89 1.06 3.55
CA TRP A 104 3.55 1.46 3.13
C TRP A 104 2.51 0.70 3.94
N TRP A 105 1.40 1.34 4.29
CA TRP A 105 0.27 0.66 4.92
C TRP A 105 -0.94 0.61 3.98
N GLY A 106 -1.53 -0.58 3.84
CA GLY A 106 -2.82 -0.77 3.16
C GLY A 106 -3.98 -0.30 4.02
N ALA A 107 -4.55 0.88 3.72
CA ALA A 107 -5.66 1.46 4.48
C ALA A 107 -7.00 1.28 3.77
N GLY A 108 -7.98 0.70 4.48
CA GLY A 108 -9.33 0.45 3.99
C GLY A 108 -10.38 1.43 4.49
N SER A 109 -10.00 2.40 5.33
CA SER A 109 -10.91 3.41 5.89
C SER A 109 -10.21 4.75 6.09
N ARG A 110 -10.98 5.82 6.29
CA ARG A 110 -10.49 7.16 6.67
C ARG A 110 -9.69 7.10 7.98
N GLU A 111 -10.22 6.40 8.99
CA GLU A 111 -9.56 6.25 10.29
C GLU A 111 -8.21 5.53 10.17
N THR A 112 -8.14 4.45 9.38
CA THR A 112 -6.87 3.72 9.18
C THR A 112 -5.87 4.53 8.37
N ALA A 113 -6.32 5.41 7.48
CA ALA A 113 -5.44 6.35 6.79
C ALA A 113 -4.87 7.40 7.74
N GLU A 114 -5.69 8.02 8.61
CA GLU A 114 -5.19 8.96 9.62
C GLU A 114 -4.23 8.28 10.61
N TRP A 115 -4.51 7.04 11.03
CA TRP A 115 -3.57 6.24 11.83
C TRP A 115 -2.25 5.99 11.10
N THR A 116 -2.32 5.62 9.81
CA THR A 116 -1.13 5.43 8.95
C THR A 116 -0.25 6.67 8.94
N ALA A 117 -0.86 7.85 8.83
CA ALA A 117 -0.13 9.11 8.87
C ALA A 117 0.57 9.32 10.21
N ARG A 118 -0.14 9.10 11.33
CA ARG A 118 0.44 9.20 12.68
C ARG A 118 1.61 8.24 12.90
N GLN A 119 1.59 7.06 12.28
CA GLN A 119 2.69 6.10 12.37
C GLN A 119 3.91 6.45 11.51
N GLY A 120 3.84 7.46 10.65
CA GLY A 120 4.95 7.82 9.75
C GLY A 120 5.15 6.80 8.63
N LEU A 121 4.05 6.32 8.03
CA LEU A 121 4.05 5.36 6.92
C LEU A 121 3.47 5.98 5.65
N ASN A 122 3.97 5.57 4.48
CA ASN A 122 3.34 5.88 3.20
C ASN A 122 1.93 5.24 3.14
N LEU A 123 1.01 5.85 2.40
CA LEU A 123 -0.36 5.37 2.28
C LEU A 123 -0.55 4.55 1.01
N MET A 124 -0.99 3.30 1.14
CA MET A 124 -1.55 2.53 0.03
C MET A 124 -3.07 2.47 0.22
N SER A 125 -3.80 3.29 -0.55
CA SER A 125 -5.26 3.29 -0.50
C SER A 125 -5.79 2.00 -1.12
N SER A 126 -6.60 1.27 -0.35
CA SER A 126 -7.17 -0.01 -0.73
C SER A 126 -8.05 0.10 -1.99
N THR A 127 -8.16 -0.99 -2.77
CA THR A 127 -9.08 -1.10 -3.92
C THR A 127 -10.56 -1.07 -3.54
N LEU A 128 -10.83 -1.07 -2.23
CA LEU A 128 -12.14 -0.90 -1.62
C LEU A 128 -12.01 -0.07 -0.35
N LEU A 129 -13.05 0.69 -0.04
CA LEU A 129 -13.15 1.50 1.17
C LEU A 129 -14.38 1.08 1.96
N THR A 130 -14.26 0.96 3.29
CA THR A 130 -15.37 0.60 4.19
C THR A 130 -16.38 1.73 4.40
N GLU A 131 -16.16 2.85 3.72
CA GLU A 131 -17.09 3.95 3.58
C GLU A 131 -18.13 3.63 2.50
N ALA A 132 -19.39 3.45 2.89
CA ALA A 132 -20.52 3.22 2.00
C ALA A 132 -21.55 4.36 2.09
N THR A 133 -21.12 5.58 1.79
CA THR A 133 -21.95 6.79 1.88
C THR A 133 -22.83 7.04 0.64
N GLY A 134 -22.65 6.25 -0.42
CA GLY A 134 -23.31 6.43 -1.72
C GLY A 134 -22.56 7.37 -2.67
N GLU A 135 -21.43 7.92 -2.24
CA GLU A 135 -20.53 8.72 -3.07
C GLU A 135 -19.65 7.84 -3.97
N GLY A 136 -19.14 8.40 -5.06
CA GLY A 136 -18.24 7.70 -5.98
C GLY A 136 -16.93 7.29 -5.32
N PHE A 137 -16.38 6.14 -5.73
CA PHE A 137 -15.19 5.56 -5.12
C PHE A 137 -13.96 6.46 -5.22
N SER A 138 -13.76 7.12 -6.38
CA SER A 138 -12.67 8.08 -6.58
C SER A 138 -12.76 9.26 -5.61
N HIS A 139 -13.96 9.78 -5.36
CA HIS A 139 -14.19 10.86 -4.39
C HIS A 139 -13.88 10.41 -2.96
N LEU A 140 -14.36 9.22 -2.56
CA LEU A 140 -14.08 8.65 -1.24
C LEU A 140 -12.58 8.44 -1.00
N GLN A 141 -11.85 7.95 -2.00
CA GLN A 141 -10.40 7.82 -1.92
C GLN A 141 -9.72 9.19 -1.85
N ALA A 142 -10.14 10.17 -2.66
CA ALA A 142 -9.58 11.52 -2.61
C ALA A 142 -9.75 12.16 -1.22
N GLU A 143 -10.91 11.97 -0.59
CA GLU A 143 -11.15 12.43 0.78
C GLU A 143 -10.25 11.68 1.80
N GLN A 144 -10.09 10.36 1.67
CA GLN A 144 -9.17 9.57 2.50
C GLN A 144 -7.73 10.11 2.41
N ILE A 145 -7.27 10.42 1.19
CA ILE A 145 -5.93 10.96 0.92
C ILE A 145 -5.78 12.34 1.56
N ARG A 146 -6.80 13.21 1.45
CA ARG A 146 -6.78 14.53 2.09
C ARG A 146 -6.63 14.43 3.61
N ARG A 147 -7.45 13.58 4.25
CA ARG A 147 -7.37 13.35 5.71
C ARG A 147 -6.03 12.77 6.15
N TYR A 148 -5.48 11.84 5.36
CA TYR A 148 -4.12 11.33 5.58
C TYR A 148 -3.08 12.44 5.58
N ARG A 149 -3.10 13.34 4.58
CA ARG A 149 -2.16 14.46 4.49
C ARG A 149 -2.34 15.47 5.63
N GLU A 150 -3.58 15.76 6.02
CA GLU A 150 -3.88 16.60 7.19
C GLU A 150 -3.28 15.99 8.47
N ALA A 151 -3.55 14.72 8.74
CA ALA A 151 -3.00 14.00 9.89
C ALA A 151 -1.46 13.87 9.83
N TRP A 152 -0.86 13.78 8.63
CA TRP A 152 0.60 13.76 8.45
C TRP A 152 1.22 15.08 8.90
N LYS A 153 0.63 16.19 8.46
CA LYS A 153 1.07 17.53 8.84
C LYS A 153 0.96 17.76 10.35
N GLU A 154 -0.12 17.30 10.97
CA GLU A 154 -0.32 17.37 12.42
C GLU A 154 0.70 16.50 13.19
N ALA A 155 1.06 15.34 12.65
CA ALA A 155 2.05 14.44 13.27
C ALA A 155 3.49 14.98 13.21
N GLY A 156 3.78 15.91 12.29
CA GLY A 156 5.04 16.65 12.26
C GLY A 156 6.26 15.85 11.81
N HIS A 157 6.09 14.83 10.96
CA HIS A 157 7.21 14.06 10.41
C HIS A 157 8.14 14.94 9.57
N ASP A 158 9.43 14.62 9.58
CA ASP A 158 10.49 15.40 8.92
C ASP A 158 10.68 15.10 7.42
N TRP A 159 9.76 14.35 6.83
CA TRP A 159 9.83 13.89 5.45
C TRP A 159 8.45 13.86 4.79
N THR A 160 8.44 13.84 3.46
CA THR A 160 7.22 13.89 2.66
C THR A 160 6.74 12.49 2.29
N PRO A 161 5.50 12.11 2.67
CA PRO A 161 4.98 10.78 2.40
C PRO A 161 4.56 10.63 0.94
N ARG A 162 4.42 9.38 0.50
CA ARG A 162 3.80 9.03 -0.78
C ARG A 162 2.46 8.33 -0.56
N VAL A 163 1.61 8.48 -1.56
CA VAL A 163 0.27 7.90 -1.62
C VAL A 163 0.12 7.11 -2.91
N SER A 164 -0.41 5.88 -2.81
CA SER A 164 -0.73 5.06 -3.96
C SER A 164 -2.21 4.71 -4.00
N VAL A 165 -2.73 4.61 -5.22
CA VAL A 165 -4.07 4.13 -5.52
C VAL A 165 -3.99 3.02 -6.54
N SER A 166 -4.89 2.04 -6.44
CA SER A 166 -4.95 0.91 -7.37
C SER A 166 -6.11 1.07 -8.34
N ARG A 167 -5.89 0.76 -9.62
CA ARG A 167 -6.91 0.80 -10.68
C ARG A 167 -6.75 -0.40 -11.60
N SER A 168 -7.88 -0.99 -11.99
CA SER A 168 -7.95 -1.92 -13.11
C SER A 168 -8.17 -1.11 -14.38
N ILE A 169 -7.12 -0.93 -15.19
CA ILE A 169 -7.14 -0.13 -16.42
C ILE A 169 -6.75 -1.02 -17.60
N PHE A 170 -7.67 -1.17 -18.56
CA PHE A 170 -7.53 -2.05 -19.72
C PHE A 170 -7.77 -1.27 -21.02
N PRO A 171 -6.71 -0.72 -21.64
CA PRO A 171 -6.81 -0.12 -22.96
C PRO A 171 -7.25 -1.15 -23.99
N ILE A 172 -8.35 -0.87 -24.67
CA ILE A 172 -8.82 -1.67 -25.81
C ILE A 172 -8.13 -1.10 -27.04
N VAL A 173 -7.15 -1.83 -27.59
CA VAL A 173 -6.40 -1.41 -28.79
C VAL A 173 -6.45 -2.46 -29.90
N SER A 174 -7.13 -3.58 -29.65
CA SER A 174 -7.30 -4.69 -30.58
C SER A 174 -8.66 -5.37 -30.41
N ASP A 175 -9.06 -6.15 -31.43
CA ASP A 175 -10.26 -6.99 -31.36
C ASP A 175 -10.17 -8.07 -30.27
N VAL A 176 -8.96 -8.48 -29.88
CA VAL A 176 -8.75 -9.43 -28.79
C VAL A 176 -9.09 -8.77 -27.46
N ASP A 177 -8.61 -7.55 -27.22
CA ASP A 177 -8.92 -6.79 -26.01
C ASP A 177 -10.43 -6.55 -25.88
N ARG A 178 -11.08 -6.20 -26.99
CA ARG A 178 -12.53 -5.99 -27.05
C ARG A 178 -13.29 -7.25 -26.62
N LYS A 179 -12.87 -8.44 -27.07
CA LYS A 179 -13.49 -9.71 -26.66
C LYS A 179 -13.33 -10.00 -25.16
N PHE A 180 -12.20 -9.61 -24.55
CA PHE A 180 -11.95 -9.87 -23.13
C PHE A 180 -12.57 -8.82 -22.20
N PHE A 181 -12.66 -7.56 -22.62
CA PHE A 181 -12.92 -6.44 -21.72
C PHE A 181 -14.07 -5.51 -22.10
N ALA A 182 -14.60 -5.54 -23.33
CA ALA A 182 -15.68 -4.62 -23.71
C ALA A 182 -16.90 -4.74 -22.80
N LEU A 183 -17.35 -5.97 -22.53
CA LEU A 183 -18.47 -6.23 -21.61
C LEU A 183 -18.15 -5.90 -20.14
N ARG A 184 -16.87 -5.87 -19.76
CA ARG A 184 -16.45 -5.49 -18.39
C ARG A 184 -16.38 -3.98 -18.21
N GLY A 185 -16.23 -3.23 -19.30
CA GLY A 185 -16.16 -1.76 -19.31
C GLY A 185 -17.52 -1.09 -19.44
N GLU A 186 -18.38 -1.56 -20.35
CA GLU A 186 -19.65 -0.91 -20.68
C GLU A 186 -20.63 -0.81 -19.50
N ASP A 187 -20.68 -1.84 -18.64
CA ASP A 187 -21.55 -1.86 -17.43
C ASP A 187 -20.75 -1.63 -16.12
N SER A 188 -19.48 -1.20 -16.21
CA SER A 188 -18.64 -1.00 -15.03
C SER A 188 -19.03 0.25 -14.26
N HIS A 189 -19.54 0.06 -13.05
CA HIS A 189 -19.84 1.11 -12.09
C HIS A 189 -19.25 0.75 -10.74
N ASP A 190 -19.10 1.74 -9.87
CA ASP A 190 -18.69 1.51 -8.49
C ASP A 190 -19.77 0.68 -7.78
N GLN A 191 -19.35 -0.29 -6.97
CA GLN A 191 -20.26 -1.25 -6.35
C GLN A 191 -20.20 -1.15 -4.85
N ILE A 192 -21.35 -1.33 -4.18
CA ILE A 192 -21.40 -1.54 -2.74
C ILE A 192 -21.52 -3.05 -2.49
N GLY A 193 -20.55 -3.59 -1.75
CA GLY A 193 -20.55 -4.99 -1.30
C GLY A 193 -20.32 -5.10 0.20
N ILE A 194 -20.21 -6.32 0.71
CA ILE A 194 -19.90 -6.59 2.12
C ILE A 194 -18.59 -7.37 2.19
N ILE A 195 -17.62 -6.86 2.96
CA ILE A 195 -16.35 -7.51 3.28
C ILE A 195 -16.11 -7.44 4.78
N ASP A 196 -15.70 -8.55 5.40
CA ASP A 196 -15.50 -8.64 6.86
C ASP A 196 -16.73 -8.15 7.67
N GLY A 197 -17.94 -8.29 7.11
CA GLY A 197 -19.18 -7.79 7.72
C GLY A 197 -19.41 -6.28 7.60
N LEU A 198 -18.52 -5.55 6.92
CA LEU A 198 -18.62 -4.10 6.69
C LEU A 198 -19.09 -3.82 5.26
N GLN A 199 -20.01 -2.87 5.11
CA GLN A 199 -20.33 -2.34 3.79
C GLN A 199 -19.10 -1.64 3.22
N SER A 200 -18.76 -1.94 1.97
CA SER A 200 -17.57 -1.42 1.32
C SER A 200 -17.90 -1.00 -0.10
N THR A 201 -17.32 0.13 -0.52
CA THR A 201 -17.40 0.65 -1.88
C THR A 201 -16.17 0.16 -2.67
N PHE A 202 -16.42 -0.43 -3.84
CA PHE A 202 -15.41 -0.96 -4.75
C PHE A 202 -15.32 -0.07 -5.98
N GLY A 203 -14.10 0.23 -6.42
CA GLY A 203 -13.89 0.96 -7.66
C GLY A 203 -14.27 0.14 -8.89
N ARG A 204 -14.85 0.83 -9.88
CA ARG A 204 -15.12 0.26 -11.21
C ARG A 204 -13.85 -0.20 -11.94
N THR A 205 -14.03 -1.02 -12.96
CA THR A 205 -12.99 -1.32 -13.95
C THR A 205 -13.03 -0.30 -15.08
N TYR A 206 -11.86 0.24 -15.44
CA TYR A 206 -11.70 1.12 -16.58
C TYR A 206 -11.30 0.28 -17.79
N ALA A 207 -12.22 0.05 -18.74
CA ALA A 207 -11.94 -0.66 -19.97
C ALA A 207 -12.61 0.05 -21.15
N ALA A 208 -11.82 0.70 -21.98
CA ALA A 208 -12.29 1.44 -23.15
C ALA A 208 -11.13 1.68 -24.12
N GLU A 209 -11.44 2.25 -25.28
CA GLU A 209 -10.43 2.78 -26.21
C GLU A 209 -9.63 3.91 -25.53
N PRO A 210 -8.36 4.16 -25.92
CA PRO A 210 -7.45 5.06 -25.20
C PRO A 210 -8.00 6.47 -24.92
N ASP A 211 -8.60 7.13 -25.92
CA ASP A 211 -9.12 8.50 -25.75
C ASP A 211 -10.21 8.58 -24.68
N VAL A 212 -11.08 7.57 -24.63
CA VAL A 212 -12.15 7.48 -23.63
C VAL A 212 -11.58 7.17 -22.25
N LEU A 213 -10.57 6.29 -22.16
CA LEU A 213 -9.88 6.03 -20.91
C LEU A 213 -9.22 7.29 -20.35
N ILE A 214 -8.57 8.08 -21.21
CA ILE A 214 -7.93 9.33 -20.80
C ILE A 214 -8.95 10.30 -20.22
N GLU A 215 -10.10 10.48 -20.88
CA GLU A 215 -11.18 11.33 -20.36
C GLU A 215 -11.67 10.84 -19.00
N GLN A 216 -11.95 9.54 -18.88
CA GLN A 216 -12.42 8.93 -17.64
C GLN A 216 -11.42 9.05 -16.49
N LEU A 217 -10.13 8.81 -16.75
CA LEU A 217 -9.06 8.87 -15.75
C LEU A 217 -8.73 10.31 -15.36
N THR A 218 -8.92 11.27 -16.27
CA THR A 218 -8.80 12.71 -15.96
C THR A 218 -9.90 13.17 -15.01
N GLN A 219 -11.03 12.46 -14.92
CA GLN A 219 -12.10 12.74 -13.96
C GLN A 219 -11.91 12.01 -12.62
N ASP A 220 -10.90 11.15 -12.47
CA ASP A 220 -10.66 10.39 -11.24
C ASP A 220 -9.91 11.26 -10.21
N GLU A 221 -10.65 11.82 -9.25
CA GLU A 221 -10.11 12.70 -8.20
C GLU A 221 -8.96 12.05 -7.40
N ALA A 222 -9.06 10.75 -7.11
CA ALA A 222 -8.05 10.04 -6.34
C ALA A 222 -6.79 9.77 -7.16
N LEU A 223 -6.90 9.58 -8.47
CA LEU A 223 -5.75 9.46 -9.35
C LEU A 223 -4.92 10.76 -9.34
N HIS A 224 -5.57 11.93 -9.40
CA HIS A 224 -4.90 13.23 -9.31
C HIS A 224 -4.32 13.49 -7.91
N ALA A 225 -4.97 12.99 -6.86
CA ALA A 225 -4.50 13.16 -5.50
C ALA A 225 -3.30 12.27 -5.15
N ALA A 226 -3.10 11.15 -5.86
CA ALA A 226 -2.06 10.15 -5.55
C ALA A 226 -0.72 10.42 -6.25
N ASP A 227 0.37 9.93 -5.65
CA ASP A 227 1.72 9.98 -6.22
C ASP A 227 2.03 8.77 -7.11
N THR A 228 1.25 7.70 -6.97
CA THR A 228 1.52 6.42 -7.63
C THR A 228 0.22 5.72 -7.97
N VAL A 229 0.09 5.31 -9.23
CA VAL A 229 -1.00 4.45 -9.71
C VAL A 229 -0.46 3.04 -9.83
N MET A 230 -1.07 2.11 -9.10
CA MET A 230 -0.81 0.68 -9.22
C MET A 230 -1.84 0.07 -10.18
N LEU A 231 -1.35 -0.55 -11.26
CA LEU A 231 -2.20 -1.22 -12.23
C LEU A 231 -2.50 -2.64 -11.75
N THR A 232 -3.77 -2.94 -11.54
CA THR A 232 -4.23 -4.29 -11.22
C THR A 232 -4.47 -5.04 -12.53
N ILE A 233 -3.66 -6.07 -12.77
CA ILE A 233 -3.68 -6.87 -13.99
C ILE A 233 -4.24 -8.29 -13.74
N PRO A 234 -4.96 -8.90 -14.69
CA PRO A 234 -5.53 -10.23 -14.55
C PRO A 234 -4.46 -11.30 -14.77
N SER A 235 -3.74 -11.67 -13.70
CA SER A 235 -2.62 -12.63 -13.75
C SER A 235 -2.98 -13.99 -14.37
N GLN A 236 -4.25 -14.39 -14.33
CA GLN A 236 -4.76 -15.62 -14.93
C GLN A 236 -4.71 -15.63 -16.47
N LEU A 237 -4.57 -14.47 -17.12
CA LEU A 237 -4.47 -14.37 -18.58
C LEU A 237 -3.05 -14.61 -19.12
N GLY A 238 -2.08 -14.88 -18.24
CA GLY A 238 -0.72 -15.24 -18.64
C GLY A 238 0.18 -14.03 -18.94
N VAL A 239 1.48 -14.29 -19.06
CA VAL A 239 2.51 -13.23 -19.11
C VAL A 239 2.35 -12.35 -20.36
N ASP A 240 2.22 -12.95 -21.54
CA ASP A 240 2.20 -12.20 -22.80
C ASP A 240 1.04 -11.21 -22.88
N PHE A 241 -0.15 -11.63 -22.43
CA PHE A 241 -1.33 -10.79 -22.45
C PHE A 241 -1.26 -9.67 -21.40
N ASN A 242 -0.71 -9.96 -20.22
CA ASN A 242 -0.49 -8.92 -19.21
C ASN A 242 0.60 -7.92 -19.64
N LEU A 243 1.64 -8.36 -20.35
CA LEU A 243 2.63 -7.47 -20.96
C LEU A 243 1.97 -6.56 -22.01
N HIS A 244 1.11 -7.10 -22.86
CA HIS A 244 0.33 -6.33 -23.82
C HIS A 244 -0.52 -5.24 -23.13
N ILE A 245 -1.24 -5.57 -22.06
CA ILE A 245 -2.02 -4.58 -21.28
C ILE A 245 -1.12 -3.45 -20.77
N LEU A 246 0.02 -3.79 -20.16
CA LEU A 246 0.95 -2.81 -19.60
C LEU A 246 1.58 -1.94 -20.69
N GLN A 247 1.94 -2.53 -21.83
CA GLN A 247 2.50 -1.82 -22.98
C GLN A 247 1.46 -0.86 -23.58
N ALA A 248 0.22 -1.33 -23.80
CA ALA A 248 -0.85 -0.49 -24.33
C ALA A 248 -1.16 0.70 -23.41
N PHE A 249 -1.13 0.49 -22.08
CA PHE A 249 -1.30 1.59 -21.13
C PHE A 249 -0.13 2.58 -21.21
N ALA A 250 1.11 2.08 -21.21
CA ALA A 250 2.31 2.91 -21.25
C ALA A 250 2.43 3.74 -22.54
N GLU A 251 2.00 3.19 -23.68
CA GLU A 251 2.11 3.85 -24.99
C GLU A 251 0.93 4.79 -25.29
N HIS A 252 -0.29 4.41 -24.91
CA HIS A 252 -1.50 5.11 -25.36
C HIS A 252 -2.23 5.92 -24.28
N VAL A 253 -2.00 5.65 -22.99
CA VAL A 253 -2.77 6.30 -21.90
C VAL A 253 -1.85 7.10 -20.97
N ALA A 254 -0.81 6.47 -20.44
CA ALA A 254 0.08 7.06 -19.44
C ALA A 254 0.67 8.44 -19.85
N PRO A 255 1.10 8.67 -21.11
CA PRO A 255 1.66 9.95 -21.51
C PRO A 255 0.67 11.12 -21.40
N ALA A 256 -0.61 10.87 -21.69
CA ALA A 256 -1.66 11.89 -21.57
C ALA A 256 -1.98 12.26 -20.12
N LEU A 257 -1.70 11.34 -19.17
CA LEU A 257 -1.80 11.58 -17.73
C LEU A 257 -0.56 12.26 -17.15
N GLY A 258 0.40 12.67 -17.99
CA GLY A 258 1.63 13.33 -17.56
C GLY A 258 2.69 12.39 -16.99
N TRP A 259 2.48 11.07 -17.11
CA TRP A 259 3.48 10.08 -16.68
C TRP A 259 4.76 10.23 -17.49
N ARG A 260 5.90 10.04 -16.81
CA ARG A 260 7.22 10.05 -17.44
C ARG A 260 7.93 8.72 -17.16
N PRO A 261 8.59 8.12 -18.16
CA PRO A 261 9.42 6.94 -17.96
C PRO A 261 10.44 7.17 -16.85
N ASN A 262 10.46 6.29 -15.86
CA ASN A 262 11.33 6.44 -14.70
C ASN A 262 12.65 5.67 -14.87
N THR A 263 13.52 6.19 -15.74
CA THR A 263 14.91 5.69 -15.89
C THR A 263 15.93 6.46 -15.05
N ALA A 264 15.49 7.46 -14.28
CA ALA A 264 16.35 8.45 -13.63
C ALA A 264 16.50 8.31 -12.09
N GLY A 265 15.78 7.38 -11.45
CA GLY A 265 15.88 7.16 -9.99
C GLY A 265 14.54 6.77 -9.36
N PRO A 266 14.40 6.72 -8.03
CA PRO A 266 13.11 6.46 -7.39
C PRO A 266 12.17 7.66 -7.50
N VAL A 267 10.86 7.41 -7.64
CA VAL A 267 9.82 8.46 -7.63
C VAL A 267 9.79 9.15 -6.27
N THR A 268 10.00 10.46 -6.24
CA THR A 268 9.79 11.33 -5.07
C THR A 268 8.33 11.80 -5.04
N GLY A 269 7.71 11.88 -3.86
CA GLY A 269 6.32 12.35 -3.72
C GLY A 269 6.12 13.82 -4.08
N TYR A 270 4.90 14.33 -3.92
CA TYR A 270 4.52 15.73 -4.12
C TYR A 270 5.41 16.73 -3.34
N SER A 271 5.54 17.96 -3.85
CA SER A 271 6.27 19.01 -3.12
C SER A 271 5.47 19.41 -1.87
N PRO A 272 6.07 19.52 -0.67
CA PRO A 272 5.38 19.96 0.55
C PRO A 272 4.85 21.41 0.49
N GLU A 273 5.13 22.15 -0.59
CA GLU A 273 4.62 23.50 -0.84
C GLU A 273 3.30 23.56 -1.65
N ALA A 274 2.70 22.41 -2.00
CA ALA A 274 1.42 22.34 -2.70
C ALA A 274 0.22 22.14 -1.77
#